data_AF-A0A0L0DAR9-F1
#
_entry.id   AF-A0A0L0DAR9-F1
#
_cell.length_a   1.000
_cell.length_b   1.000
_cell.length_c   1.000
_cell.angle_alpha   90.00
_cell.angle_beta   90.00
_cell.angle_gamma   90.00
#
_symmetry.space_group_name_H-M   'P 1'
#
loop_
_entity.id
_entity.type
_entity.pdbx_description
1 polymer ?
#
loop_
_entity_poly.entity_id
_entity_poly.type
_entity_poly.pdbx_seq_one_letter_code
_entity_poly.pdbx_strand_id
1 'polypeptide(L)'
;MRRIDAAKKKRDPHRHTVSKERALEEAFVRAMAQAQLDEEMDEVKAMNALVRHAKTVTIRDAQLEEKQRRKKINAEREARIAEEMEKLRLEKIETYKQRDIARRKEQRESAQVIRMQIAEREEERFKNLARIEAERQVLLAQMAEMKEEERVALEQKLAVQHEMRLEIDAANKELAKKRDIEAERERQDDLRILAYVQEKARREEAYQAEVAKIKAQKAREVARVRGQQQRIIDKQAARDELLARRAAEQYERDWRRKEAEEARRKKRMEDELKAAREEQLMHKERLIAAQAAQDRQEFERVVQVQKSIQEDEERRRTEEAERVRNYRNEVRRQMLQRDEAKKRERRAIREEGRHDDLEEELRIRKLEAIRDRKLAELRAAGVPEKYCVELASMPLSSKSASKPWA
;
A
#
# COMPACT_ATOMS: atom_id res chain seq x y z
N MET A 1 -126.99 -10.82 26.58
CA MET A 1 -125.88 -10.41 25.68
C MET A 1 -124.65 -9.81 26.38
N ARG A 2 -124.77 -9.02 27.46
CA ARG A 2 -123.60 -8.40 28.15
C ARG A 2 -122.55 -9.37 28.72
N ARG A 3 -122.91 -10.60 29.12
CA ARG A 3 -121.92 -11.62 29.57
C ARG A 3 -121.13 -12.26 28.42
N ILE A 4 -121.69 -12.27 27.21
CA ILE A 4 -121.05 -12.85 26.02
C ILE A 4 -120.04 -11.85 25.43
N ASP A 5 -120.35 -10.55 25.46
CA ASP A 5 -119.40 -9.51 25.02
C ASP A 5 -118.20 -9.35 25.94
N ALA A 6 -118.36 -9.51 27.26
CA ALA A 6 -117.24 -9.54 28.20
C ALA A 6 -116.31 -10.75 27.97
N ALA A 7 -116.85 -11.89 27.56
CA ALA A 7 -116.09 -13.09 27.21
C ALA A 7 -115.40 -12.97 25.83
N LYS A 8 -116.02 -12.29 24.85
CA LYS A 8 -115.40 -11.98 23.55
C LYS A 8 -114.29 -10.93 23.65
N LYS A 9 -114.44 -9.92 24.52
CA LYS A 9 -113.37 -8.92 24.79
C LYS A 9 -112.14 -9.51 25.48
N LYS A 10 -112.31 -10.63 26.21
CA LYS A 10 -111.21 -11.45 26.76
C LYS A 10 -110.57 -12.41 25.75
N ARG A 11 -111.08 -12.50 24.52
CA ARG A 11 -110.65 -13.46 23.47
C ARG A 11 -110.13 -12.77 22.21
N ASP A 12 -109.64 -11.53 22.33
CA ASP A 12 -108.97 -10.82 21.23
C ASP A 12 -107.52 -11.34 21.07
N PRO A 13 -107.18 -12.07 19.99
CA PRO A 13 -105.89 -12.74 19.85
C PRO A 13 -104.71 -11.78 19.82
N HIS A 14 -104.86 -10.60 19.23
CA HIS A 14 -103.77 -9.64 19.04
C HIS A 14 -103.39 -8.89 20.33
N ARG A 15 -104.36 -8.65 21.21
CA ARG A 15 -104.10 -8.10 22.56
C ARG A 15 -103.49 -9.14 23.50
N HIS A 16 -103.79 -10.42 23.29
CA HIS A 16 -103.18 -11.55 24.01
C HIS A 16 -101.75 -11.82 23.60
N THR A 17 -101.37 -11.64 22.32
CA THR A 17 -99.98 -11.83 21.87
C THR A 17 -99.06 -10.74 22.41
N VAL A 18 -99.45 -9.46 22.31
CA VAL A 18 -98.68 -8.33 22.87
C VAL A 18 -98.59 -8.41 24.40
N SER A 19 -99.63 -8.91 25.07
CA SER A 19 -99.61 -9.14 26.52
C SER A 19 -98.73 -10.32 26.93
N LYS A 20 -98.58 -11.34 26.09
CA LYS A 20 -97.70 -12.48 26.34
C LYS A 20 -96.24 -12.13 26.11
N GLU A 21 -95.94 -11.37 25.06
CA GLU A 21 -94.58 -10.86 24.79
C GLU A 21 -94.10 -9.96 25.93
N ARG A 22 -94.93 -9.02 26.39
CA ARG A 22 -94.63 -8.20 27.57
C ARG A 22 -94.48 -9.02 28.85
N ALA A 23 -95.30 -10.06 29.04
CA ALA A 23 -95.16 -10.94 30.20
C ALA A 23 -93.87 -11.78 30.16
N LEU A 24 -93.41 -12.18 28.97
CA LEU A 24 -92.14 -12.87 28.77
C LEU A 24 -90.95 -11.93 28.98
N GLU A 25 -91.03 -10.69 28.49
CA GLU A 25 -90.02 -9.65 28.76
C GLU A 25 -89.97 -9.32 30.25
N GLU A 26 -91.11 -9.15 30.92
CA GLU A 26 -91.17 -8.93 32.37
C GLU A 26 -90.62 -10.14 33.14
N ALA A 27 -90.91 -11.36 32.71
CA ALA A 27 -90.36 -12.57 33.31
C ALA A 27 -88.84 -12.67 33.10
N PHE A 28 -88.34 -12.30 31.92
CA PHE A 28 -86.91 -12.27 31.62
C PHE A 28 -86.19 -11.19 32.44
N VAL A 29 -86.76 -9.99 32.54
CA VAL A 29 -86.22 -8.90 33.36
C VAL A 29 -86.24 -9.29 34.84
N ARG A 30 -87.30 -9.93 35.33
CA ARG A 30 -87.35 -10.46 36.70
C ARG A 30 -86.32 -11.56 36.92
N ALA A 31 -86.14 -12.47 35.97
CA ALA A 31 -85.14 -13.53 36.05
C ALA A 31 -83.71 -12.96 36.03
N MET A 32 -83.43 -11.94 35.21
CA MET A 32 -82.15 -11.23 35.19
C MET A 32 -81.90 -10.47 36.49
N ALA A 33 -82.91 -9.79 37.03
CA ALA A 33 -82.81 -9.10 38.32
C ALA A 33 -82.59 -10.08 39.47
N GLN A 34 -83.25 -11.24 39.43
CA GLN A 34 -83.06 -12.30 40.42
C GLN A 34 -81.67 -12.92 40.31
N ALA A 35 -81.17 -13.19 39.10
CA ALA A 35 -79.80 -13.64 38.88
C ALA A 35 -78.76 -12.61 39.36
N GLN A 36 -79.00 -11.31 39.18
CA GLN A 36 -78.13 -10.27 39.73
C GLN A 36 -78.12 -10.25 41.26
N LEU A 37 -79.28 -10.46 41.90
CA LEU A 37 -79.34 -10.59 43.36
C LEU A 37 -78.61 -11.85 43.84
N ASP A 38 -78.72 -12.95 43.11
CA ASP A 38 -78.02 -14.20 43.42
C ASP A 38 -76.49 -14.05 43.27
N GLU A 39 -76.02 -13.29 42.27
CA GLU A 39 -74.60 -12.95 42.05
C GLU A 39 -74.02 -12.03 43.14
N GLU A 40 -74.86 -11.25 43.82
CA GLU A 40 -74.46 -10.39 44.93
C GLU A 40 -74.25 -11.17 46.24
N MET A 41 -74.71 -12.43 46.34
CA MET A 41 -74.46 -13.29 47.49
C MET A 41 -72.95 -13.57 47.67
N ASP A 42 -72.48 -13.58 48.91
CA ASP A 42 -71.05 -13.69 49.22
C ASP A 42 -70.45 -15.05 48.80
N GLU A 43 -71.22 -16.13 48.89
CA GLU A 43 -70.80 -17.46 48.42
C GLU A 43 -70.61 -17.49 46.91
N VAL A 44 -71.49 -16.82 46.15
CA VAL A 44 -71.40 -16.75 44.69
C VAL A 44 -70.21 -15.88 44.28
N LYS A 45 -69.94 -14.79 45.00
CA LYS A 45 -68.71 -13.99 44.81
C LYS A 45 -67.44 -14.81 45.07
N ALA A 46 -67.44 -15.66 46.10
CA ALA A 46 -66.32 -16.58 46.38
C ALA A 46 -66.14 -17.62 45.27
N MET A 47 -67.24 -18.21 44.77
CA MET A 47 -67.20 -19.13 43.62
C MET A 47 -66.69 -18.42 42.36
N ASN A 48 -67.13 -17.19 42.10
CA ASN A 48 -66.65 -16.39 40.98
C ASN A 48 -65.16 -16.03 41.09
N ALA A 49 -64.65 -15.82 42.30
CA ALA A 49 -63.22 -15.63 42.54
C ALA A 49 -62.43 -16.90 42.18
N LEU A 50 -62.92 -18.09 42.54
CA LEU A 50 -62.32 -19.37 42.17
C LEU A 50 -62.36 -19.61 40.65
N VAL A 51 -63.48 -19.30 39.99
CA VAL A 51 -63.61 -19.38 38.53
C VAL A 51 -62.62 -18.44 37.83
N ARG A 52 -62.50 -17.20 38.31
CA ARG A 52 -61.49 -16.25 37.79
C ARG A 52 -60.08 -16.77 38.01
N HIS A 53 -59.78 -17.29 39.19
CA HIS A 53 -58.47 -17.88 39.50
C HIS A 53 -58.16 -19.05 38.55
N ALA A 54 -59.09 -19.99 38.38
CA ALA A 54 -58.93 -21.11 37.46
C ALA A 54 -58.65 -20.65 36.02
N LYS A 55 -59.38 -19.64 35.52
CA LYS A 55 -59.11 -19.02 34.20
C LYS A 55 -57.72 -18.40 34.10
N THR A 56 -57.24 -17.73 35.16
CA THR A 56 -55.90 -17.15 35.15
C THR A 56 -54.79 -18.21 35.21
N VAL A 57 -55.01 -19.30 35.96
CA VAL A 57 -54.06 -20.41 36.08
C VAL A 57 -53.95 -21.16 34.76
N THR A 58 -55.06 -21.46 34.08
CA THR A 58 -55.03 -22.14 32.77
C THR A 58 -54.28 -21.33 31.72
N ILE A 59 -54.46 -19.99 31.71
CA ILE A 59 -53.70 -19.11 30.81
C ILE A 59 -52.21 -19.11 31.19
N ARG A 60 -51.89 -19.07 32.49
CA ARG A 60 -50.50 -19.14 32.96
C ARG A 60 -49.82 -20.44 32.54
N ASP A 61 -50.50 -21.57 32.67
CA ASP A 61 -49.94 -22.87 32.29
C ASP A 61 -49.69 -22.95 30.79
N ALA A 62 -50.62 -22.45 29.96
CA ALA A 62 -50.41 -22.33 28.52
C ALA A 62 -49.22 -21.42 28.17
N GLN A 63 -49.05 -20.29 28.88
CA GLN A 63 -47.90 -19.40 28.70
C GLN A 63 -46.57 -20.05 29.11
N LEU A 64 -46.57 -20.88 30.16
CA LEU A 64 -45.39 -21.62 30.60
C LEU A 64 -44.99 -22.67 29.57
N GLU A 65 -45.94 -23.41 29.01
CA GLU A 65 -45.69 -24.35 27.92
C GLU A 65 -45.12 -23.64 26.67
N GLU A 66 -45.71 -22.51 26.28
CA GLU A 66 -45.23 -21.73 25.15
C GLU A 66 -43.80 -21.22 25.39
N LYS A 67 -43.51 -20.72 26.60
CA LYS A 67 -42.17 -20.28 26.98
C LYS A 67 -41.16 -21.42 26.90
N GLN A 68 -41.52 -22.63 27.33
CA GLN A 68 -40.66 -23.81 27.21
C GLN A 68 -40.43 -24.18 25.74
N ARG A 69 -41.47 -24.17 24.89
CA ARG A 69 -41.33 -24.41 23.44
C ARG A 69 -40.42 -23.37 22.79
N ARG A 70 -40.60 -22.08 23.10
CA ARG A 70 -39.73 -21.00 22.62
C ARG A 70 -38.28 -21.22 23.04
N LYS A 71 -38.04 -21.63 24.30
CA LYS A 71 -36.69 -21.93 24.80
C LYS A 71 -36.04 -23.09 24.03
N LYS A 72 -36.79 -24.18 23.76
CA LYS A 72 -36.28 -25.30 22.96
C LYS A 72 -35.93 -24.88 21.52
N ILE A 73 -36.82 -24.15 20.86
CA ILE A 73 -36.58 -23.62 19.51
C ILE A 73 -35.36 -22.70 19.48
N ASN A 74 -35.19 -21.85 20.49
CA ASN A 74 -34.03 -20.97 20.56
C ASN A 74 -32.72 -21.75 20.78
N ALA A 75 -32.74 -22.76 21.66
CA ALA A 75 -31.57 -23.61 21.89
C ALA A 75 -31.17 -24.40 20.62
N GLU A 76 -32.14 -24.92 19.87
CA GLU A 76 -31.87 -25.58 18.58
C GLU A 76 -31.28 -24.62 17.54
N ARG A 77 -31.76 -23.37 17.49
CA ARG A 77 -31.19 -22.33 16.62
C ARG A 77 -29.77 -21.97 17.02
N GLU A 78 -29.51 -21.78 18.31
CA GLU A 78 -28.17 -21.52 18.85
C GLU A 78 -27.22 -22.67 18.52
N ALA A 79 -27.67 -23.93 18.64
CA ALA A 79 -26.88 -25.10 18.26
C ALA A 79 -26.55 -25.12 16.76
N ARG A 80 -27.52 -24.84 15.88
CA ARG A 80 -27.27 -24.73 14.43
C ARG A 80 -26.27 -23.63 14.09
N ILE A 81 -26.41 -22.46 14.71
CA ILE A 81 -25.48 -21.34 14.51
C ILE A 81 -24.07 -21.75 14.99
N ALA A 82 -23.94 -22.43 16.12
CA ALA A 82 -22.66 -22.90 16.62
C ALA A 82 -22.00 -23.90 15.65
N GLU A 83 -22.77 -24.82 15.07
CA GLU A 83 -22.28 -25.75 14.03
C GLU A 83 -21.82 -25.02 12.76
N GLU A 84 -22.59 -24.04 12.28
CA GLU A 84 -22.20 -23.22 11.12
C GLU A 84 -20.93 -22.41 11.39
N MET A 85 -20.82 -21.82 12.58
CA MET A 85 -19.63 -21.08 12.99
C MET A 85 -18.38 -21.97 13.07
N GLU A 86 -18.52 -23.21 13.53
CA GLU A 86 -17.40 -24.16 13.57
C GLU A 86 -16.99 -24.60 12.15
N LYS A 87 -17.95 -24.81 11.23
CA LYS A 87 -17.64 -25.07 9.82
C LYS A 87 -16.86 -23.92 9.20
N LEU A 88 -17.30 -22.68 9.39
CA LEU A 88 -16.58 -21.49 8.91
C LEU A 88 -15.17 -21.38 9.53
N ARG A 89 -15.01 -21.74 10.80
CA ARG A 89 -13.70 -21.79 11.47
C ARG A 89 -12.78 -22.80 10.80
N LEU A 90 -13.28 -24.01 10.56
CA LEU A 90 -12.52 -25.09 9.91
C LEU A 90 -12.16 -24.75 8.46
N GLU A 91 -13.10 -24.21 7.69
CA GLU A 91 -12.85 -23.72 6.33
C GLU A 91 -11.75 -22.65 6.33
N LYS A 92 -11.83 -21.68 7.25
CA LYS A 92 -10.81 -20.64 7.36
C LYS A 92 -9.44 -21.23 7.69
N ILE A 93 -9.35 -22.18 8.61
CA ILE A 93 -8.09 -22.89 8.92
C ILE A 93 -7.57 -23.62 7.67
N GLU A 94 -8.44 -24.26 6.90
CA GLU A 94 -8.05 -24.97 5.68
C GLU A 94 -7.53 -24.01 4.61
N THR A 95 -8.16 -22.84 4.42
CA THR A 95 -7.65 -21.81 3.50
C THR A 95 -6.25 -21.32 3.91
N TYR A 96 -5.97 -21.17 5.22
CA TYR A 96 -4.64 -20.82 5.69
C TYR A 96 -3.62 -21.93 5.41
N LYS A 97 -3.99 -23.20 5.64
CA LYS A 97 -3.12 -24.34 5.30
C LYS A 97 -2.82 -24.40 3.81
N GLN A 98 -3.82 -24.18 2.95
CA GLN A 98 -3.63 -24.14 1.50
C GLN A 98 -2.67 -23.02 1.07
N ARG A 99 -2.79 -21.82 1.66
CA ARG A 99 -1.86 -20.71 1.44
C ARG A 99 -0.44 -21.04 1.89
N ASP A 100 -0.28 -21.73 3.03
CA ASP A 100 1.03 -22.18 3.50
C ASP A 100 1.65 -23.23 2.59
N ILE A 101 0.85 -24.17 2.09
CA ILE A 101 1.30 -25.17 1.12
C ILE A 101 1.73 -24.49 -0.19
N ALA A 102 0.96 -23.52 -0.69
CA ALA A 102 1.31 -22.75 -1.88
C ALA A 102 2.64 -22.01 -1.71
N ARG A 103 2.80 -21.25 -0.61
CA ARG A 103 4.06 -20.56 -0.29
C ARG A 103 5.24 -21.52 -0.19
N ARG A 104 5.07 -22.70 0.41
CA ARG A 104 6.12 -23.72 0.48
C ARG A 104 6.47 -24.31 -0.88
N LYS A 105 5.49 -24.47 -1.78
CA LYS A 105 5.74 -24.91 -3.17
C LYS A 105 6.54 -23.87 -3.94
N GLU A 106 6.12 -22.61 -3.91
CA GLU A 106 6.85 -21.50 -4.55
C GLU A 106 8.28 -21.38 -4.01
N GLN A 107 8.49 -21.52 -2.70
CA GLN A 107 9.83 -21.53 -2.11
C GLN A 107 10.68 -22.71 -2.61
N ARG A 108 10.10 -23.90 -2.78
CA ARG A 108 10.81 -25.06 -3.33
C ARG A 108 11.17 -24.86 -4.80
N GLU A 109 10.24 -24.34 -5.60
CA GLU A 109 10.47 -24.03 -7.01
C GLU A 109 11.54 -22.96 -7.18
N SER A 110 11.46 -21.88 -6.39
CA SER A 110 12.49 -20.83 -6.36
C SER A 110 13.86 -21.38 -5.94
N ALA A 111 13.92 -22.22 -4.90
CA ALA A 111 15.15 -22.88 -4.48
C ALA A 111 15.72 -23.82 -5.56
N GLN A 112 14.86 -24.50 -6.31
CA GLN A 112 15.28 -25.36 -7.42
C GLN A 112 15.88 -24.53 -8.57
N VAL A 113 15.26 -23.40 -8.92
CA VAL A 113 15.80 -22.47 -9.93
C VAL A 113 17.18 -21.96 -9.50
N ILE A 114 17.35 -21.55 -8.23
CA ILE A 114 18.64 -21.10 -7.72
C ILE A 114 19.69 -22.21 -7.79
N ARG A 115 19.34 -23.45 -7.42
CA ARG A 115 20.25 -24.60 -7.55
C ARG A 115 20.67 -24.83 -8.99
N MET A 116 19.74 -24.73 -9.94
CA MET A 116 20.02 -24.87 -11.37
C MET A 116 20.97 -23.76 -11.86
N GLN A 117 20.73 -22.50 -11.44
CA GLN A 117 21.62 -21.38 -11.75
C GLN A 117 23.03 -21.53 -11.16
N ILE A 118 23.15 -22.10 -9.95
CA ILE A 118 24.46 -22.39 -9.35
C ILE A 118 25.18 -23.46 -10.16
N ALA A 119 24.50 -24.55 -10.53
CA ALA A 119 25.08 -25.61 -11.34
C ALA A 119 25.55 -25.08 -12.72
N GLU A 120 24.74 -24.26 -13.38
CA GLU A 120 25.10 -23.63 -14.67
C GLU A 120 26.33 -22.74 -14.54
N ARG A 121 26.41 -21.92 -13.47
CA ARG A 121 27.61 -21.11 -13.19
C ARG A 121 28.85 -21.95 -12.87
N GLU A 122 28.68 -23.09 -12.20
CA GLU A 122 29.79 -24.02 -11.95
C GLU A 122 30.30 -24.66 -13.25
N GLU A 123 29.40 -25.04 -14.16
CA GLU A 123 29.78 -25.52 -15.49
C GLU A 123 30.49 -24.44 -16.31
N GLU A 124 30.02 -23.19 -16.29
CA GLU A 124 30.70 -22.06 -16.95
C GLU A 124 32.10 -21.83 -16.37
N ARG A 125 32.25 -21.90 -15.04
CA ARG A 125 33.57 -21.83 -14.38
C ARG A 125 34.47 -22.95 -14.85
N PHE A 126 33.98 -24.19 -14.94
CA PHE A 126 34.75 -25.32 -15.43
C PHE A 126 35.18 -25.14 -16.89
N LYS A 127 34.27 -24.68 -17.77
CA LYS A 127 34.59 -24.36 -19.18
C LYS A 127 35.64 -23.25 -19.29
N ASN A 128 35.53 -22.20 -18.48
CA ASN A 128 36.50 -21.10 -18.47
C ASN A 128 37.88 -21.56 -17.98
N LEU A 129 37.95 -22.38 -16.92
CA LEU A 129 39.20 -22.98 -16.46
C LEU A 129 39.82 -23.88 -17.54
N ALA A 130 39.01 -24.69 -18.22
CA ALA A 130 39.49 -25.50 -19.34
C ALA A 130 40.01 -24.64 -20.51
N ARG A 131 39.36 -23.50 -20.81
CA ARG A 131 39.82 -22.55 -21.83
C ARG A 131 41.16 -21.92 -21.44
N ILE A 132 41.31 -21.48 -20.19
CA ILE A 132 42.56 -20.90 -19.68
C ILE A 132 43.69 -21.94 -19.73
N GLU A 133 43.42 -23.20 -19.37
CA GLU A 133 44.44 -24.25 -19.42
C GLU A 133 44.83 -24.57 -20.87
N ALA A 134 43.88 -24.58 -21.81
CA ALA A 134 44.18 -24.72 -23.24
C ALA A 134 45.02 -23.54 -23.78
N GLU A 135 44.65 -22.29 -23.44
CA GLU A 135 45.43 -21.09 -23.78
C GLU A 135 46.84 -21.15 -23.18
N ARG A 136 46.97 -21.62 -21.94
CA ARG A 136 48.24 -21.84 -21.26
C ARG A 136 49.11 -22.88 -21.98
N GLN A 137 48.53 -23.98 -22.43
CA GLN A 137 49.26 -25.00 -23.19
C GLN A 137 49.77 -24.46 -24.53
N VAL A 138 48.95 -23.68 -25.24
CA VAL A 138 49.38 -23.00 -26.48
C VAL A 138 50.53 -22.03 -26.20
N LEU A 139 50.43 -21.21 -25.16
CA LEU A 139 51.50 -20.29 -24.78
C LEU A 139 52.80 -21.02 -24.41
N LEU A 140 52.71 -22.13 -23.67
CA LEU A 140 53.87 -22.96 -23.34
C LEU A 140 54.52 -23.57 -24.58
N ALA A 141 53.71 -24.03 -25.56
CA ALA A 141 54.22 -24.53 -26.83
C ALA A 141 54.94 -23.43 -27.63
N GLN A 142 54.35 -22.23 -27.72
CA GLN A 142 54.99 -21.08 -28.37
C GLN A 142 56.29 -20.67 -27.67
N MET A 143 56.33 -20.67 -26.34
CA MET A 143 57.55 -20.41 -25.59
C MET A 143 58.63 -21.47 -25.82
N ALA A 144 58.25 -22.74 -26.01
CA ALA A 144 59.20 -23.81 -26.33
C ALA A 144 59.76 -23.64 -27.75
N GLU A 145 58.92 -23.31 -28.72
CA GLU A 145 59.32 -23.03 -30.11
C GLU A 145 60.28 -21.84 -30.17
N MET A 146 59.95 -20.72 -29.52
CA MET A 146 60.83 -19.53 -29.44
C MET A 146 62.18 -19.86 -28.79
N LYS A 147 62.22 -20.69 -27.74
CA LYS A 147 63.48 -21.12 -27.11
C LYS A 147 64.33 -22.00 -28.04
N GLU A 148 63.69 -22.85 -28.83
CA GLU A 148 64.38 -23.67 -29.82
C GLU A 148 64.94 -22.83 -30.96
N GLU A 149 64.18 -21.85 -31.46
CA GLU A 149 64.65 -20.88 -32.45
C GLU A 149 65.83 -20.05 -31.90
N GLU A 150 65.75 -19.58 -30.65
CA GLU A 150 66.85 -18.88 -29.99
C GLU A 150 68.10 -19.75 -29.86
N ARG A 151 67.93 -21.05 -29.54
CA ARG A 151 69.03 -22.02 -29.45
C ARG A 151 69.70 -22.22 -30.81
N VAL A 152 68.93 -22.44 -31.87
CA VAL A 152 69.44 -22.60 -33.24
C VAL A 152 70.13 -21.32 -33.71
N ALA A 153 69.56 -20.15 -33.43
CA ALA A 153 70.18 -18.86 -33.77
C ALA A 153 71.50 -18.64 -33.02
N LEU A 154 71.61 -19.08 -31.76
CA LEU A 154 72.85 -19.03 -30.99
C LEU A 154 73.91 -19.97 -31.59
N GLU A 155 73.53 -21.19 -31.95
CA GLU A 155 74.42 -22.17 -32.61
C GLU A 155 74.94 -21.64 -33.96
N GLN A 156 74.06 -21.03 -34.77
CA GLN A 156 74.45 -20.39 -36.03
C GLN A 156 75.41 -19.22 -35.80
N LYS A 157 75.15 -18.36 -34.81
CA LYS A 157 76.08 -17.27 -34.45
C LYS A 157 77.44 -17.79 -34.01
N LEU A 158 77.48 -18.86 -33.21
CA LEU A 158 78.74 -19.49 -32.78
C LEU A 158 79.49 -20.11 -33.97
N ALA A 159 78.78 -20.75 -34.90
CA ALA A 159 79.37 -21.29 -36.13
C ALA A 159 79.99 -20.19 -37.00
N VAL A 160 79.25 -19.10 -37.25
CA VAL A 160 79.75 -17.94 -37.99
C VAL A 160 80.94 -17.28 -37.28
N GLN A 161 80.90 -17.15 -35.96
CA GLN A 161 82.04 -16.66 -35.17
C GLN A 161 83.26 -17.59 -35.24
N HIS A 162 83.04 -18.89 -35.36
CA HIS A 162 84.11 -19.87 -35.50
C HIS A 162 84.76 -19.81 -36.89
N GLU A 163 83.96 -19.75 -37.96
CA GLU A 163 84.44 -19.56 -39.33
C GLU A 163 85.21 -18.25 -39.47
N MET A 164 84.67 -17.14 -38.94
CA MET A 164 85.34 -15.85 -38.95
C MET A 164 86.67 -15.87 -38.18
N ARG A 165 86.76 -16.63 -37.07
CA ARG A 165 88.04 -16.84 -36.36
C ARG A 165 89.05 -17.60 -37.21
N LEU A 166 88.63 -18.66 -37.89
CA LEU A 166 89.52 -19.44 -38.77
C LEU A 166 90.05 -18.59 -39.93
N GLU A 167 89.21 -17.73 -40.51
CA GLU A 167 89.61 -16.78 -41.56
C GLU A 167 90.62 -15.74 -41.04
N ILE A 168 90.37 -15.16 -39.86
CA ILE A 168 91.29 -14.23 -39.21
C ILE A 168 92.62 -14.91 -38.88
N ASP A 169 92.59 -16.14 -38.36
CA ASP A 169 93.80 -16.91 -38.05
C ASP A 169 94.59 -17.28 -39.31
N ALA A 170 93.92 -17.60 -40.41
CA ALA A 170 94.56 -17.82 -41.71
C ALA A 170 95.20 -16.54 -42.26
N ALA A 171 94.49 -15.41 -42.21
CA ALA A 171 95.01 -14.11 -42.61
C ALA A 171 96.21 -13.68 -41.75
N ASN A 172 96.16 -13.92 -40.44
CA ASN A 172 97.25 -13.66 -39.51
C ASN A 172 98.49 -14.54 -39.80
N LYS A 173 98.30 -15.81 -40.15
CA LYS A 173 99.40 -16.70 -40.58
C LYS A 173 100.05 -16.21 -41.87
N GLU A 174 99.26 -15.76 -42.85
CA GLU A 174 99.79 -15.17 -44.09
C GLU A 174 100.52 -13.85 -43.82
N LEU A 175 100.05 -13.03 -42.89
CA LEU A 175 100.74 -11.83 -42.43
C LEU A 175 102.07 -12.16 -41.72
N ALA A 176 102.08 -13.19 -40.87
CA ALA A 176 103.30 -13.66 -40.20
C ALA A 176 104.35 -14.13 -41.20
N LYS A 177 103.96 -14.93 -42.22
CA LYS A 177 104.86 -15.34 -43.30
C LYS A 177 105.44 -14.15 -44.07
N LYS A 178 104.63 -13.13 -44.36
CA LYS A 178 105.11 -11.90 -45.01
C LYS A 178 106.12 -11.15 -44.12
N ARG A 179 105.86 -11.05 -42.82
CA ARG A 179 106.80 -10.46 -41.86
C ARG A 179 108.10 -11.25 -41.75
N ASP A 180 108.05 -12.58 -41.79
CA ASP A 180 109.26 -13.41 -41.78
C ASP A 180 110.10 -13.24 -43.06
N ILE A 181 109.44 -13.11 -44.22
CA ILE A 181 110.12 -12.80 -45.49
C ILE A 181 110.75 -11.40 -45.46
N GLU A 182 110.06 -10.40 -44.90
CA GLU A 182 110.59 -9.05 -44.72
C GLU A 182 111.78 -9.06 -43.74
N ALA A 183 111.68 -9.78 -42.62
CA ALA A 183 112.78 -9.92 -41.66
C ALA A 183 114.00 -10.62 -42.26
N GLU A 184 113.81 -11.61 -43.13
CA GLU A 184 114.92 -12.28 -43.82
C GLU A 184 115.58 -11.37 -44.87
N ARG A 185 114.81 -10.46 -45.50
CA ARG A 185 115.37 -9.40 -46.36
C ARG A 185 116.15 -8.36 -45.55
N GLU A 186 115.61 -7.93 -44.42
CA GLU A 186 116.30 -7.03 -43.49
C GLU A 186 117.61 -7.65 -42.99
N ARG A 187 117.63 -8.94 -42.65
CA ARG A 187 118.88 -9.65 -42.30
C ARG A 187 119.91 -9.64 -43.43
N GLN A 188 119.48 -9.80 -44.68
CA GLN A 188 120.37 -9.78 -45.84
C GLN A 188 120.91 -8.36 -46.11
N ASP A 189 120.09 -7.34 -45.90
CA ASP A 189 120.50 -5.93 -46.02
C ASP A 189 121.40 -5.50 -44.84
N ASP A 190 121.15 -6.00 -43.62
CA ASP A 190 121.99 -5.79 -42.44
C ASP A 190 123.38 -6.44 -42.61
N LEU A 191 123.48 -7.60 -43.24
CA LEU A 191 124.76 -8.23 -43.58
C LEU A 191 125.55 -7.41 -44.62
N ARG A 192 124.87 -6.75 -45.57
CA ARG A 192 125.49 -5.82 -46.53
C ARG A 192 125.93 -4.52 -45.86
N ILE A 193 125.16 -4.02 -44.89
CA ILE A 193 125.49 -2.84 -44.10
C ILE A 193 126.67 -3.12 -43.14
N LEU A 194 126.73 -4.31 -42.52
CA LEU A 194 127.86 -4.72 -41.66
C LEU A 194 129.20 -4.78 -42.42
N ALA A 195 129.21 -5.26 -43.66
CA ALA A 195 130.40 -5.26 -44.50
C ALA A 195 130.89 -3.84 -44.84
N TYR A 196 129.97 -2.89 -45.04
CA TYR A 196 130.28 -1.48 -45.30
C TYR A 196 130.67 -0.70 -44.03
N VAL A 197 130.08 -1.05 -42.88
CA VAL A 197 130.34 -0.42 -41.58
C VAL A 197 131.68 -0.87 -40.97
N GLN A 198 132.13 -2.11 -41.20
CA GLN A 198 133.46 -2.57 -40.77
C GLN A 198 134.62 -1.82 -41.47
N GLU A 199 134.42 -1.36 -42.70
CA GLU A 199 135.39 -0.54 -43.43
C GLU A 199 135.42 0.93 -42.96
N LYS A 200 134.27 1.45 -42.50
CA LYS A 200 134.11 2.84 -42.04
C LYS A 200 134.44 3.02 -40.55
N ALA A 201 134.20 2.01 -39.71
CA ALA A 201 134.47 2.03 -38.27
C ALA A 201 135.96 2.18 -37.91
N ARG A 202 136.88 1.69 -38.76
CA ARG A 202 138.33 1.91 -38.59
C ARG A 202 138.78 3.36 -38.82
N ARG A 203 137.93 4.22 -39.40
CA ARG A 203 138.20 5.65 -39.65
C ARG A 203 137.51 6.60 -38.67
N GLU A 204 136.46 6.17 -37.97
CA GLU A 204 135.66 7.05 -37.08
C GLU A 204 135.94 6.85 -35.57
N GLU A 205 136.74 5.85 -35.18
CA GLU A 205 137.22 5.63 -33.80
C GLU A 205 138.12 6.79 -33.27
N ALA A 206 138.69 7.59 -34.16
CA ALA A 206 139.48 8.78 -33.79
C ALA A 206 138.63 10.06 -33.57
N TYR A 207 137.33 10.06 -33.91
CA TYR A 207 136.46 11.26 -33.81
C TYR A 207 135.40 11.17 -32.70
N GLN A 208 135.16 9.97 -32.15
CA GLN A 208 134.08 9.70 -31.19
C GLN A 208 134.50 9.80 -29.71
N ALA A 209 135.67 10.39 -29.42
CA ALA A 209 136.01 10.86 -28.07
C ALA A 209 135.46 12.27 -27.77
N GLU A 210 135.09 13.07 -28.79
CA GLU A 210 134.65 14.45 -28.59
C GLU A 210 133.12 14.66 -28.52
N VAL A 211 132.31 13.74 -29.03
CA VAL A 211 130.85 13.97 -29.18
C VAL A 211 130.02 13.52 -27.96
N ALA A 212 130.63 12.89 -26.96
CA ALA A 212 129.96 12.47 -25.72
C ALA A 212 129.41 13.65 -24.87
N LYS A 213 129.84 14.89 -25.14
CA LYS A 213 129.31 16.11 -24.47
C LYS A 213 127.98 16.63 -25.04
N ILE A 214 127.51 16.14 -26.21
CA ILE A 214 126.30 16.65 -26.87
C ILE A 214 125.02 15.85 -26.49
N LYS A 215 125.16 14.65 -25.91
CA LYS A 215 124.01 13.82 -25.48
C LYS A 215 123.22 14.37 -24.28
N ALA A 216 123.70 15.41 -23.62
CA ALA A 216 122.97 16.12 -22.56
C ALA A 216 121.89 17.09 -23.10
N GLN A 217 121.90 17.46 -24.39
CA GLN A 217 120.94 18.42 -24.96
C GLN A 217 119.63 17.79 -25.50
N LYS A 218 119.57 16.46 -25.69
CA LYS A 218 118.38 15.78 -26.27
C LYS A 218 117.41 15.18 -25.23
N ALA A 219 117.46 15.64 -23.99
CA ALA A 219 116.40 15.40 -23.00
C ALA A 219 115.18 16.34 -23.17
N ARG A 220 115.27 17.36 -24.04
CA ARG A 220 114.19 18.34 -24.29
C ARG A 220 113.20 17.96 -25.38
N GLU A 221 113.46 16.95 -26.22
CA GLU A 221 112.55 16.62 -27.32
C GLU A 221 111.44 15.62 -26.94
N VAL A 222 111.59 14.87 -25.85
CA VAL A 222 110.57 13.90 -25.37
C VAL A 222 109.42 14.60 -24.62
N ALA A 223 109.60 15.86 -24.20
CA ALA A 223 108.53 16.67 -23.61
C ALA A 223 107.56 17.27 -24.65
N ARG A 224 107.97 17.40 -25.93
CA ARG A 224 107.15 18.05 -26.97
C ARG A 224 106.02 17.16 -27.50
N VAL A 225 106.24 15.84 -27.53
CA VAL A 225 105.29 14.87 -28.13
C VAL A 225 104.11 14.58 -27.19
N ARG A 226 104.31 14.57 -25.86
CA ARG A 226 103.21 14.41 -24.88
C ARG A 226 102.20 15.57 -24.88
N GLY A 227 102.64 16.79 -25.18
CA GLY A 227 101.75 17.96 -25.25
C GLY A 227 100.83 18.00 -26.48
N GLN A 228 101.22 17.37 -27.60
CA GLN A 228 100.39 17.28 -28.80
C GLN A 228 99.28 16.22 -28.66
N GLN A 229 99.52 15.14 -27.91
CA GLN A 229 98.52 14.11 -27.62
C GLN A 229 97.47 14.58 -26.60
N GLN A 230 97.88 15.31 -25.56
CA GLN A 230 96.94 15.88 -24.58
C GLN A 230 95.93 16.85 -25.22
N ARG A 231 96.38 17.69 -26.17
CA ARG A 231 95.50 18.62 -26.91
C ARG A 231 94.49 17.94 -27.85
N ILE A 232 94.75 16.71 -28.29
CA ILE A 232 93.81 15.95 -29.12
C ILE A 232 92.71 15.34 -28.23
N ILE A 233 93.10 14.82 -27.06
CA ILE A 233 92.18 14.31 -26.03
C ILE A 233 91.27 15.42 -25.51
N ASP A 234 91.83 16.60 -25.18
CA ASP A 234 91.06 17.75 -24.71
C ASP A 234 90.08 18.27 -25.79
N LYS A 235 90.44 18.16 -27.07
CA LYS A 235 89.56 18.53 -28.20
C LYS A 235 88.46 17.50 -28.47
N GLN A 236 88.68 16.22 -28.18
CA GLN A 236 87.64 15.18 -28.25
C GLN A 236 86.68 15.31 -27.05
N ALA A 237 87.19 15.52 -25.85
CA ALA A 237 86.39 15.74 -24.65
C ALA A 237 85.45 16.96 -24.79
N ALA A 238 85.91 18.06 -25.40
CA ALA A 238 85.08 19.23 -25.69
C ALA A 238 83.98 18.97 -26.74
N ARG A 239 84.19 18.04 -27.68
CA ARG A 239 83.18 17.63 -28.66
C ARG A 239 82.13 16.71 -28.03
N ASP A 240 82.56 15.79 -27.17
CA ASP A 240 81.67 14.87 -26.47
C ASP A 240 80.81 15.61 -25.43
N GLU A 241 81.34 16.65 -24.77
CA GLU A 241 80.56 17.53 -23.89
C GLU A 241 79.46 18.28 -24.66
N LEU A 242 79.75 18.77 -25.86
CA LEU A 242 78.77 19.44 -26.73
C LEU A 242 77.66 18.49 -27.22
N LEU A 243 78.02 17.25 -27.53
CA LEU A 243 77.05 16.21 -27.90
C LEU A 243 76.17 15.81 -26.70
N ALA A 244 76.77 15.66 -25.51
CA ALA A 244 76.05 15.36 -24.28
C ALA A 244 75.07 16.48 -23.89
N ARG A 245 75.46 17.76 -24.02
CA ARG A 245 74.56 18.90 -23.77
C ARG A 245 73.38 18.93 -24.74
N ARG A 246 73.62 18.67 -26.04
CA ARG A 246 72.53 18.59 -27.03
C ARG A 246 71.59 17.42 -26.77
N ALA A 247 72.11 16.26 -26.38
CA ALA A 247 71.30 15.10 -26.02
C ALA A 247 70.46 15.36 -24.75
N ALA A 248 71.03 16.02 -23.74
CA ALA A 248 70.31 16.42 -22.54
C ALA A 248 69.19 17.43 -22.84
N GLU A 249 69.45 18.44 -23.68
CA GLU A 249 68.43 19.41 -24.09
C GLU A 249 67.29 18.79 -24.91
N GLN A 250 67.56 17.82 -25.79
CA GLN A 250 66.52 17.10 -26.54
C GLN A 250 65.67 16.24 -25.60
N TYR A 251 66.32 15.50 -24.69
CA TYR A 251 65.62 14.71 -23.67
C TYR A 251 64.73 15.57 -22.78
N GLU A 252 65.21 16.74 -22.36
CA GLU A 252 64.45 17.69 -21.54
C GLU A 252 63.25 18.29 -22.31
N ARG A 253 63.40 18.57 -23.61
CA ARG A 253 62.29 19.03 -24.46
C ARG A 253 61.24 17.95 -24.66
N ASP A 254 61.66 16.72 -24.91
CA ASP A 254 60.74 15.58 -25.09
C ASP A 254 60.04 15.21 -23.78
N TRP A 255 60.74 15.32 -22.65
CA TRP A 255 60.15 15.12 -21.33
C TRP A 255 59.07 16.17 -21.02
N ARG A 256 59.36 17.47 -21.23
CA ARG A 256 58.35 18.53 -21.08
C ARG A 256 57.16 18.37 -22.01
N ARG A 257 57.39 17.91 -23.24
CA ARG A 257 56.30 17.62 -24.20
C ARG A 257 55.42 16.48 -23.71
N LYS A 258 56.01 15.37 -23.25
CA LYS A 258 55.28 14.23 -22.69
C LYS A 258 54.50 14.62 -21.44
N GLU A 259 55.10 15.36 -20.51
CA GLU A 259 54.43 15.85 -19.31
C GLU A 259 53.24 16.78 -19.66
N ALA A 260 53.43 17.69 -20.62
CA ALA A 260 52.37 18.58 -21.08
C ALA A 260 51.22 17.81 -21.79
N GLU A 261 51.53 16.76 -22.55
CA GLU A 261 50.51 15.90 -23.17
C GLU A 261 49.75 15.07 -22.14
N GLU A 262 50.44 14.49 -21.15
CA GLU A 262 49.81 13.77 -20.05
C GLU A 262 48.92 14.68 -19.21
N ALA A 263 49.38 15.90 -18.88
CA ALA A 263 48.57 16.89 -18.18
C ALA A 263 47.32 17.30 -18.99
N ARG A 264 47.45 17.47 -20.32
CA ARG A 264 46.31 17.73 -21.21
C ARG A 264 45.34 16.56 -21.27
N ARG A 265 45.82 15.32 -21.32
CA ARG A 265 44.98 14.12 -21.30
C ARG A 265 44.22 14.00 -19.98
N LYS A 266 44.91 14.18 -18.85
CA LYS A 266 44.28 14.18 -17.52
C LYS A 266 43.19 15.25 -17.43
N LYS A 267 43.48 16.48 -17.88
CA LYS A 267 42.49 17.56 -17.89
C LYS A 267 41.26 17.23 -18.76
N ARG A 268 41.45 16.65 -19.95
CA ARG A 268 40.33 16.21 -20.81
C ARG A 268 39.48 15.15 -20.12
N MET A 269 40.11 14.13 -19.53
CA MET A 269 39.41 13.09 -18.78
C MET A 269 38.65 13.66 -17.58
N GLU A 270 39.23 14.63 -16.86
CA GLU A 270 38.56 15.31 -15.75
C GLU A 270 37.36 16.14 -16.21
N ASP A 271 37.48 16.85 -17.32
CA ASP A 271 36.39 17.65 -17.89
C ASP A 271 35.25 16.75 -18.41
N GLU A 272 35.58 15.61 -19.04
CA GLU A 272 34.60 14.60 -19.45
C GLU A 272 33.88 13.98 -18.23
N LEU A 273 34.61 13.66 -17.16
CA LEU A 273 34.01 13.15 -15.92
C LEU A 273 33.12 14.18 -15.23
N LYS A 274 33.46 15.47 -15.28
CA LYS A 274 32.61 16.54 -14.76
C LYS A 274 31.32 16.67 -15.57
N ALA A 275 31.42 16.70 -16.90
CA ALA A 275 30.25 16.75 -17.78
C ALA A 275 29.32 15.54 -17.55
N ALA A 276 29.87 14.33 -17.46
CA ALA A 276 29.09 13.12 -17.17
C ALA A 276 28.40 13.18 -15.78
N ARG A 277 29.07 13.74 -14.77
CA ARG A 277 28.48 13.95 -13.43
C ARG A 277 27.34 14.98 -13.47
N GLU A 278 27.51 16.07 -14.21
CA GLU A 278 26.48 17.08 -14.40
C GLU A 278 25.25 16.48 -15.11
N GLU A 279 25.45 15.69 -16.17
CA GLU A 279 24.37 14.98 -16.85
C GLU A 279 23.64 14.00 -15.93
N GLN A 280 24.39 13.24 -15.11
CA GLN A 280 23.80 12.34 -14.10
C GLN A 280 22.98 13.10 -13.05
N LEU A 281 23.47 14.24 -12.57
CA LEU A 281 22.74 15.10 -11.63
C LEU A 281 21.45 15.62 -12.27
N MET A 282 21.53 16.18 -13.47
CA MET A 282 20.35 16.68 -14.20
C MET A 282 19.35 15.56 -14.48
N HIS A 283 19.80 14.36 -14.81
CA HIS A 283 18.93 13.20 -15.00
C HIS A 283 18.24 12.81 -13.69
N LYS A 284 18.98 12.75 -12.58
CA LYS A 284 18.44 12.46 -11.25
C LYS A 284 17.42 13.51 -10.82
N GLU A 285 17.71 14.79 -11.05
CA GLU A 285 16.78 15.90 -10.78
C GLU A 285 15.49 15.77 -11.58
N ARG A 286 15.57 15.43 -12.88
CA ARG A 286 14.39 15.19 -13.72
C ARG A 286 13.56 14.02 -13.21
N LEU A 287 14.19 12.92 -12.78
CA LEU A 287 13.48 11.78 -12.21
C LEU A 287 12.77 12.15 -10.90
N ILE A 288 13.45 12.88 -10.01
CA ILE A 288 12.85 13.36 -8.76
C ILE A 288 11.70 14.33 -9.04
N ALA A 289 11.85 15.23 -10.01
CA ALA A 289 10.79 16.16 -10.40
C ALA A 289 9.58 15.41 -11.01
N ALA A 290 9.81 14.40 -11.85
CA ALA A 290 8.76 13.57 -12.42
C ALA A 290 8.02 12.78 -11.33
N GLN A 291 8.75 12.18 -10.39
CA GLN A 291 8.17 11.47 -9.25
C GLN A 291 7.35 12.42 -8.37
N ALA A 292 7.89 13.59 -8.04
CA ALA A 292 7.15 14.60 -7.27
C ALA A 292 5.91 15.14 -8.00
N ALA A 293 5.89 15.11 -9.34
CA ALA A 293 4.70 15.46 -10.12
C ALA A 293 3.66 14.33 -10.10
N GLN A 294 4.09 13.07 -10.21
CA GLN A 294 3.22 11.90 -10.06
C GLN A 294 2.59 11.84 -8.66
N ASP A 295 3.39 12.01 -7.61
CA ASP A 295 2.93 12.04 -6.22
C ASP A 295 1.89 13.15 -5.99
N ARG A 296 2.11 14.34 -6.58
CA ARG A 296 1.11 15.44 -6.54
C ARG A 296 -0.19 15.06 -7.23
N GLN A 297 -0.14 14.44 -8.41
CA GLN A 297 -1.34 14.00 -9.12
C GLN A 297 -2.09 12.89 -8.37
N GLU A 298 -1.38 11.97 -7.71
CA GLU A 298 -1.99 10.96 -6.85
C GLU A 298 -2.64 11.60 -5.62
N PHE A 299 -1.93 12.52 -4.96
CA PHE A 299 -2.45 13.27 -3.83
C PHE A 299 -3.71 14.07 -4.20
N GLU A 300 -3.69 14.78 -5.33
CA GLU A 300 -4.86 15.52 -5.82
C GLU A 300 -6.05 14.60 -6.11
N ARG A 301 -5.83 13.43 -6.72
CA ARG A 301 -6.88 12.42 -6.94
C ARG A 301 -7.48 11.93 -5.62
N VAL A 302 -6.65 11.63 -4.63
CA VAL A 302 -7.11 11.20 -3.29
C VAL A 302 -7.92 12.32 -2.63
N VAL A 303 -7.45 13.57 -2.70
CA VAL A 303 -8.17 14.73 -2.17
C VAL A 303 -9.52 14.93 -2.86
N GLN A 304 -9.59 14.76 -4.18
CA GLN A 304 -10.86 14.85 -4.93
C GLN A 304 -11.85 13.78 -4.49
N VAL A 305 -11.40 12.52 -4.36
CA VAL A 305 -12.25 11.42 -3.85
C VAL A 305 -12.71 11.70 -2.42
N GLN A 306 -11.84 12.24 -1.58
CA GLN A 306 -12.20 12.55 -0.20
C GLN A 306 -13.19 13.71 -0.12
N LYS A 307 -13.05 14.74 -0.97
CA LYS A 307 -14.04 15.81 -1.11
C LYS A 307 -15.39 15.28 -1.60
N SER A 308 -15.41 14.39 -2.60
CA SER A 308 -16.69 13.82 -3.07
C SER A 308 -17.37 12.98 -2.00
N ILE A 309 -16.60 12.22 -1.21
CA ILE A 309 -17.15 11.47 -0.06
C ILE A 309 -17.73 12.43 0.98
N GLN A 310 -17.03 13.52 1.31
CA GLN A 310 -17.54 14.53 2.24
C GLN A 310 -18.81 15.21 1.73
N GLU A 311 -18.86 15.59 0.46
CA GLU A 311 -20.05 16.17 -0.18
C GLU A 311 -21.23 15.19 -0.16
N ASP A 312 -21.01 13.90 -0.44
CA ASP A 312 -22.04 12.87 -0.38
C ASP A 312 -22.53 12.62 1.06
N GLU A 313 -21.64 12.63 2.06
CA GLU A 313 -22.01 12.55 3.47
C GLU A 313 -22.84 13.76 3.91
N GLU A 314 -22.45 14.98 3.51
CA GLU A 314 -23.22 16.19 3.77
C GLU A 314 -24.60 16.13 3.12
N ARG A 315 -24.68 15.70 1.85
CA ARG A 315 -25.96 15.50 1.15
C ARG A 315 -26.85 14.51 1.90
N ARG A 316 -26.33 13.35 2.29
CA ARG A 316 -27.09 12.36 3.09
C ARG A 316 -27.56 12.93 4.43
N ARG A 317 -26.71 13.69 5.13
CA ARG A 317 -27.11 14.37 6.37
C ARG A 317 -28.22 15.39 6.14
N THR A 318 -28.17 16.16 5.04
CA THR A 318 -29.24 17.11 4.71
C THR A 318 -30.54 16.40 4.38
N GLU A 319 -30.50 15.32 3.58
CA GLU A 319 -31.69 14.51 3.28
C GLU A 319 -32.29 13.88 4.53
N GLU A 320 -31.48 13.35 5.44
CA GLU A 320 -31.95 12.81 6.72
C GLU A 320 -32.56 13.91 7.60
N ALA A 321 -31.93 15.08 7.68
CA ALA A 321 -32.46 16.22 8.42
C ALA A 321 -33.81 16.70 7.85
N GLU A 322 -33.94 16.72 6.51
CA GLU A 322 -35.19 17.04 5.83
C GLU A 322 -36.27 15.98 6.08
N ARG A 323 -35.93 14.68 6.03
CA ARG A 323 -36.86 13.58 6.37
C ARG A 323 -37.36 13.71 7.80
N VAL A 324 -36.47 13.96 8.76
CA VAL A 324 -36.83 14.17 10.17
C VAL A 324 -37.71 15.42 10.32
N ARG A 325 -37.40 16.51 9.63
CA ARG A 325 -38.20 17.74 9.63
C ARG A 325 -39.59 17.50 9.06
N ASN A 326 -39.70 16.79 7.95
CA ASN A 326 -40.96 16.44 7.29
C ASN A 326 -41.81 15.54 8.19
N TYR A 327 -41.20 14.50 8.77
CA TYR A 327 -41.85 13.64 9.75
C TYR A 327 -42.36 14.42 10.96
N ARG A 328 -41.55 15.33 11.52
CA ARG A 328 -41.96 16.21 12.63
C ARG A 328 -43.16 17.08 12.25
N ASN A 329 -43.17 17.64 11.04
CA ASN A 329 -44.27 18.46 10.56
C ASN A 329 -45.54 17.63 10.34
N GLU A 330 -45.41 16.40 9.86
CA GLU A 330 -46.53 15.48 9.69
C GLU A 330 -47.15 15.06 11.03
N VAL A 331 -46.32 14.74 12.03
CA VAL A 331 -46.80 14.47 13.39
C VAL A 331 -47.51 15.69 13.98
N ARG A 332 -46.97 16.90 13.80
CA ARG A 332 -47.66 18.14 14.23
C ARG A 332 -49.00 18.32 13.53
N ARG A 333 -49.08 18.03 12.22
CA ARG A 333 -50.33 18.08 11.46
C ARG A 333 -51.35 17.07 11.98
N GLN A 334 -50.92 15.84 12.28
CA GLN A 334 -51.79 14.80 12.87
C GLN A 334 -52.29 15.21 14.26
N MET A 335 -51.45 15.81 15.11
CA MET A 335 -51.87 16.34 16.41
C MET A 335 -52.93 17.44 16.26
N LEU A 336 -52.70 18.40 15.36
CA LEU A 336 -53.67 19.46 15.04
C LEU A 336 -55.00 18.90 14.56
N GLN A 337 -54.98 17.94 13.62
CA GLN A 337 -56.20 17.29 13.13
C GLN A 337 -56.95 16.54 14.24
N ARG A 338 -56.22 15.85 15.12
CA ARG A 338 -56.82 15.14 16.26
C ARG A 338 -57.42 16.11 17.28
N ASP A 339 -56.77 17.23 17.54
CA ASP A 339 -57.27 18.27 18.44
C ASP A 339 -58.48 18.98 17.84
N GLU A 340 -58.50 19.25 16.53
CA GLU A 340 -59.69 19.75 15.84
C GLU A 340 -60.84 18.77 15.89
N ALA A 341 -60.60 17.48 15.65
CA ALA A 341 -61.62 16.43 15.75
C ALA A 341 -62.22 16.39 17.16
N LYS A 342 -61.39 16.40 18.21
CA LYS A 342 -61.85 16.48 19.61
C LYS A 342 -62.64 17.77 19.90
N LYS A 343 -62.23 18.91 19.34
CA LYS A 343 -62.99 20.17 19.48
C LYS A 343 -64.34 20.09 18.76
N ARG A 344 -64.42 19.46 17.59
CA ARG A 344 -65.68 19.23 16.86
C ARG A 344 -66.60 18.31 17.64
N GLU A 345 -66.09 17.19 18.16
CA GLU A 345 -66.85 16.26 18.99
C GLU A 345 -67.40 16.94 20.25
N ARG A 346 -66.57 17.73 20.95
CA ARG A 346 -67.03 18.54 22.10
C ARG A 346 -68.09 19.58 21.72
N ARG A 347 -68.01 20.17 20.52
CA ARG A 347 -69.02 21.10 20.01
C ARG A 347 -70.32 20.36 19.67
N ALA A 348 -70.24 19.20 19.03
CA ALA A 348 -71.38 18.36 18.71
C ALA A 348 -72.13 17.93 19.99
N ILE A 349 -71.44 17.42 21.00
CA ILE A 349 -72.04 17.07 22.30
C ILE A 349 -72.74 18.28 22.94
N ARG A 350 -72.15 19.48 22.83
CA ARG A 350 -72.76 20.71 23.37
C ARG A 350 -73.96 21.18 22.53
N GLU A 351 -73.95 20.94 21.22
CA GLU A 351 -75.06 21.25 20.33
C GLU A 351 -76.21 20.28 20.53
N GLU A 352 -75.93 18.98 20.69
CA GLU A 352 -76.90 17.97 21.12
C GLU A 352 -77.50 18.33 22.47
N GLY A 353 -76.69 18.68 23.48
CA GLY A 353 -77.21 19.14 24.77
C GLY A 353 -78.10 20.38 24.68
N ARG A 354 -77.74 21.35 23.80
CA ARG A 354 -78.61 22.53 23.55
C ARG A 354 -79.90 22.16 22.82
N HIS A 355 -79.85 21.18 21.92
CA HIS A 355 -81.03 20.67 21.22
C HIS A 355 -81.98 19.97 22.20
N ASP A 356 -81.45 19.12 23.07
CA ASP A 356 -82.21 18.43 24.12
C ASP A 356 -82.86 19.43 25.10
N ASP A 357 -82.13 20.48 25.50
CA ASP A 357 -82.66 21.54 26.35
C ASP A 357 -83.79 22.32 25.65
N LEU A 358 -83.64 22.65 24.36
CA LEU A 358 -84.68 23.30 23.56
C LEU A 358 -85.91 22.42 23.36
N GLU A 359 -85.74 21.12 23.12
CA GLU A 359 -86.85 20.17 23.02
C GLU A 359 -87.62 20.04 24.35
N GLU A 360 -86.90 19.99 25.48
CA GLU A 360 -87.51 19.95 26.80
C GLU A 360 -88.22 21.27 27.14
N GLU A 361 -87.67 22.44 26.77
CA GLU A 361 -88.37 23.73 26.90
C GLU A 361 -89.66 23.77 26.07
N LEU A 362 -89.61 23.32 24.81
CA LEU A 362 -90.79 23.23 23.95
C LEU A 362 -91.83 22.26 24.52
N ARG A 363 -91.38 21.16 25.13
CA ARG A 363 -92.25 20.19 25.82
C ARG A 363 -92.91 20.82 27.05
N ILE A 364 -92.16 21.54 27.88
CA ILE A 364 -92.69 22.24 29.05
C ILE A 364 -93.71 23.29 28.61
N ARG A 365 -93.42 24.10 27.59
CA ARG A 365 -94.39 25.08 27.05
C ARG A 365 -95.66 24.42 26.51
N LYS A 366 -95.55 23.26 25.85
CA LYS A 366 -96.73 22.48 25.42
C LYS A 366 -97.53 21.97 26.61
N LEU A 367 -96.87 21.49 27.67
CA LEU A 367 -97.51 21.02 28.90
C LEU A 367 -98.19 22.17 29.65
N GLU A 368 -97.57 23.36 29.71
CA GLU A 368 -98.17 24.58 30.28
C GLU A 368 -99.42 24.98 29.51
N ALA A 369 -99.35 25.03 28.17
CA ALA A 369 -100.51 25.34 27.34
C ALA A 369 -101.66 24.32 27.52
N ILE A 370 -101.34 23.03 27.73
CA ILE A 370 -102.33 21.99 28.03
C ILE A 370 -102.90 22.18 29.44
N ARG A 371 -102.06 22.49 30.44
CA ARG A 371 -102.48 22.78 31.82
C ARG A 371 -103.43 23.96 31.87
N ASP A 372 -103.11 25.04 31.16
CA ASP A 372 -103.93 26.25 31.13
C ASP A 372 -105.27 26.02 30.42
N ARG A 373 -105.28 25.23 29.33
CA ARG A 373 -106.53 24.78 28.70
C ARG A 373 -107.38 23.93 29.64
N LYS A 374 -106.77 23.00 30.39
CA LYS A 374 -107.49 22.15 31.35
C LYS A 374 -108.00 22.92 32.56
N LEU A 375 -107.25 23.92 33.04
CA LEU A 375 -107.72 24.85 34.07
C LEU A 375 -108.88 25.71 33.58
N ALA A 376 -108.84 26.17 32.32
CA ALA A 376 -109.95 26.88 31.70
C ALA A 376 -111.20 26.00 31.53
N GLU A 377 -111.04 24.73 31.13
CA GLU A 377 -112.13 23.75 31.08
C GLU A 377 -112.76 23.51 32.46
N LEU A 378 -111.95 23.38 33.51
CA LEU A 378 -112.43 23.19 34.89
C LEU A 378 -113.17 24.43 35.43
N ARG A 379 -112.68 25.63 35.11
CA ARG A 379 -113.35 26.89 35.46
C ARG A 379 -114.68 27.04 34.71
N ALA A 380 -114.72 26.69 33.42
CA ALA A 380 -115.95 26.70 32.62
C ALA A 380 -116.98 25.67 33.10
N ALA A 381 -116.53 24.54 33.66
CA ALA A 381 -117.37 23.51 34.27
C ALA A 381 -117.88 23.88 35.69
N GLY A 382 -117.52 25.07 36.21
CA GLY A 382 -118.02 25.57 37.51
C GLY A 382 -117.37 24.93 38.74
N VAL A 383 -116.17 24.33 38.60
CA VAL A 383 -115.45 23.70 39.71
C VAL A 383 -114.86 24.78 40.63
N PRO A 384 -115.07 24.71 41.97
CA PRO A 384 -114.50 25.68 42.92
C PRO A 384 -112.97 25.72 42.90
N GLU A 385 -112.39 26.93 42.96
CA GLU A 385 -110.96 27.23 42.81
C GLU A 385 -110.05 26.39 43.74
N LYS A 386 -110.55 25.95 44.90
CA LYS A 386 -109.82 25.12 45.89
C LYS A 386 -109.28 23.82 45.29
N TYR A 387 -109.98 23.22 44.32
CA TYR A 387 -109.57 21.98 43.65
C TYR A 387 -108.74 22.22 42.38
N CYS A 388 -108.67 23.46 41.90
CA CYS A 388 -107.83 23.85 40.76
C CYS A 388 -106.38 24.16 41.17
N VAL A 389 -106.15 24.45 42.46
CA VAL A 389 -104.82 24.81 43.01
C VAL A 389 -103.81 23.67 42.85
N GLU A 390 -104.22 22.42 43.07
CA GLU A 390 -103.32 21.27 42.93
C GLU A 390 -102.84 21.10 41.49
N LEU A 391 -103.74 21.21 40.50
CA LEU A 391 -103.38 21.13 39.07
C LEU A 391 -102.52 22.31 38.62
N ALA A 392 -102.75 23.52 39.16
CA ALA A 392 -101.94 24.70 38.89
C ALA A 392 -100.52 24.59 39.48
N SER A 393 -100.38 23.95 40.64
CA SER A 393 -99.10 23.77 41.34
C SER A 393 -98.28 22.55 40.88
N MET A 394 -98.83 21.72 39.97
CA MET A 394 -98.15 20.50 39.51
C MET A 394 -96.85 20.84 38.75
N PRO A 395 -95.69 20.31 39.19
CA PRO A 395 -94.42 20.55 38.51
C PRO A 395 -94.39 19.82 37.16
N LEU A 396 -94.05 20.56 36.11
CA LEU A 396 -94.05 20.07 34.71
C LEU A 396 -92.69 19.53 34.24
N SER A 397 -91.67 19.59 35.10
CA SER A 397 -90.32 19.09 34.82
C SER A 397 -90.10 17.70 35.42
N SER A 398 -89.53 16.80 34.62
CA SER A 398 -89.15 15.44 35.06
C SER A 398 -87.85 15.40 35.88
N LYS A 399 -87.07 16.50 35.94
CA LYS A 399 -85.74 16.53 36.56
C LYS A 399 -85.73 16.72 38.09
N SER A 400 -86.87 16.86 38.76
CA SER A 400 -86.92 17.01 40.23
C SER A 400 -86.70 15.70 41.02
N ALA A 401 -86.50 14.55 40.35
CA ALA A 401 -86.30 13.25 41.01
C ALA A 401 -84.87 12.67 40.90
N SER A 402 -83.92 13.37 40.26
CA SER A 402 -82.52 12.92 40.22
C SER A 402 -81.72 13.58 41.34
N LYS A 403 -81.48 12.82 42.42
CA LYS A 403 -80.53 13.21 43.47
C LYS A 403 -79.15 13.46 42.84
N PRO A 404 -78.43 14.53 43.22
CA PRO A 404 -77.03 14.68 42.84
C PRO A 404 -76.24 13.56 43.51
N TRP A 405 -75.66 12.67 42.70
CA TRP A 405 -74.64 11.75 43.17
C TRP A 405 -73.35 12.56 43.34
N ALA A 406 -72.79 12.51 44.54
CA ALA A 406 -71.49 13.07 44.90
C ALA A 406 -70.38 12.06 44.57
#